data_AF-A0A432GNH2-F1
#
_entry.id   AF-A0A432GNH2-F1
#
_cell.length_a   1.000
_cell.length_b   1.000
_cell.length_c   1.000
_cell.angle_alpha   90.00
_cell.angle_beta   90.00
_cell.angle_gamma   90.00
#
_symmetry.space_group_name_H-M   'P 1'
#
loop_
_entity.id
_entity.type
_entity.pdbx_description
1 polymer ?
#
loop_
_entity_poly.entity_id
_entity_poly.type
_entity_poly.pdbx_seq_one_letter_code
_entity_poly.pdbx_strand_id
1 'polypeptide(L)'
;MKFSYPGLSDNAVSESRKIYGANVVTTQEVEGFFDKLRTNLKDPIIVILIVALAVTVFLAAMGFAPWYEGLGIAFAVVMATLIATWS
;
A
#
# COMPACT_ATOMS: atom_id res chain seq x y z
N MET A 1 42.43 -41.52 -1.67
CA MET A 1 42.04 -41.30 -3.08
C MET A 1 41.26 -39.99 -3.14
N LYS A 2 41.69 -39.02 -3.97
CA LYS A 2 40.96 -37.76 -4.17
C LYS A 2 39.91 -38.03 -5.25
N PHE A 3 38.64 -38.14 -4.85
CA PHE A 3 37.56 -38.27 -5.82
C PHE A 3 37.30 -36.90 -6.44
N SER A 4 37.52 -36.79 -7.75
CA SER A 4 37.17 -35.61 -8.53
C SER A 4 35.84 -35.89 -9.20
N TYR A 5 34.78 -35.27 -8.70
CA TYR A 5 33.48 -35.28 -9.35
C TYR A 5 33.35 -33.97 -10.15
N PRO A 6 33.45 -34.00 -11.49
CA PRO A 6 33.19 -32.81 -12.28
C PRO A 6 31.73 -32.40 -12.05
N GLY A 7 31.52 -31.13 -11.74
CA GLY A 7 30.17 -30.55 -11.63
C GLY A 7 29.46 -30.49 -12.97
N LEU A 8 28.31 -29.80 -13.02
CA LEU A 8 27.62 -29.57 -14.29
C LEU A 8 28.49 -28.74 -15.24
N SER A 9 28.41 -29.07 -16.54
CA SER A 9 28.98 -28.27 -17.61
C SER A 9 28.18 -26.98 -17.81
N ASP A 10 28.80 -25.96 -18.41
CA ASP A 10 28.14 -24.67 -18.67
C ASP A 10 26.84 -24.82 -19.48
N ASN A 11 26.81 -25.77 -20.42
CA ASN A 11 25.60 -26.10 -21.19
C ASN A 11 24.49 -26.68 -20.30
N ALA A 12 24.83 -27.61 -19.41
CA ALA A 12 23.87 -28.23 -18.50
C ALA A 12 23.33 -27.22 -17.47
N VAL A 13 24.16 -26.24 -17.06
CA VAL A 13 23.73 -25.11 -16.22
C VAL A 13 22.75 -24.20 -16.99
N SER A 14 23.02 -23.91 -18.26
CA SER A 14 22.15 -23.09 -19.11
C SER A 14 20.80 -23.75 -19.37
N GLU A 15 20.78 -25.05 -19.67
CA GLU A 15 19.54 -25.82 -19.84
C GLU A 15 18.73 -25.88 -18.54
N SER A 16 19.40 -26.14 -17.41
CA SER A 16 18.75 -26.16 -16.10
C SER A 16 18.09 -24.82 -15.76
N ARG A 17 18.77 -23.68 -16.01
CA ARG A 17 18.20 -22.34 -15.81
C ARG A 17 16.99 -22.05 -16.73
N LYS A 18 16.96 -22.62 -17.94
CA LYS A 18 15.80 -22.49 -18.84
C LYS A 18 14.60 -23.30 -18.36
N ILE A 19 14.83 -24.50 -17.81
CA ILE A 19 13.77 -25.41 -17.39
C ILE A 19 13.20 -25.03 -16.01
N TYR A 20 14.07 -24.70 -15.06
CA TYR A 20 13.70 -24.48 -13.66
C TYR A 20 13.69 -23.01 -13.25
N GLY A 21 14.09 -22.11 -14.15
CA GLY A 21 14.24 -20.69 -13.84
C GLY A 21 15.49 -20.41 -13.00
N ALA A 22 15.64 -19.13 -12.63
CA ALA A 22 16.72 -18.71 -11.74
C ALA A 22 16.30 -18.96 -10.28
N ASN A 23 17.22 -19.45 -9.45
CA ASN A 23 17.01 -19.58 -8.02
C ASN A 23 17.10 -18.21 -7.33
N VAL A 24 16.09 -17.38 -7.55
CA VAL A 24 15.99 -16.04 -6.99
C VAL A 24 14.67 -15.96 -6.25
N VAL A 25 14.72 -15.50 -5.00
CA VAL A 25 13.52 -15.23 -4.21
C VAL A 25 12.79 -14.07 -4.87
N THR A 26 11.56 -14.31 -5.31
CA THR A 26 10.74 -13.30 -5.98
C THR A 26 10.52 -12.13 -5.02
N THR A 27 10.91 -10.93 -5.44
CA THR A 27 10.61 -9.70 -4.69
C THR A 27 9.10 -9.49 -4.73
N GLN A 28 8.50 -9.26 -3.56
CA GLN A 28 7.08 -8.90 -3.44
C GLN A 28 6.80 -7.71 -4.37
N GLU A 29 5.68 -7.75 -5.09
CA GLU A 29 5.26 -6.61 -5.90
C GLU A 29 5.14 -5.39 -4.99
N VAL A 30 5.92 -4.36 -5.27
CA VAL A 30 5.86 -3.12 -4.53
C VAL A 30 4.58 -2.43 -4.96
N GLU A 31 3.50 -2.58 -4.19
CA GLU A 31 2.28 -1.82 -4.44
C GLU A 31 2.62 -0.33 -4.50
N GLY A 32 2.21 0.32 -5.59
CA GLY A 32 2.44 1.74 -5.78
C GLY A 32 1.72 2.57 -4.70
N PHE A 33 2.14 3.83 -4.52
CA PHE A 33 1.52 4.74 -3.57
C PHE A 33 0.00 4.88 -3.77
N PHE A 34 -0.45 4.94 -5.03
CA PHE A 34 -1.87 5.04 -5.37
C PHE A 34 -2.67 3.77 -5.05
N ASP A 35 -2.07 2.59 -5.23
CA ASP A 35 -2.73 1.31 -4.90
C ASP A 35 -2.88 1.18 -3.39
N LYS A 36 -1.82 1.49 -2.63
CA LYS A 36 -1.88 1.58 -1.17
C LYS A 36 -2.90 2.61 -0.69
N LEU A 37 -2.96 3.80 -1.30
CA LEU A 37 -3.93 4.83 -0.93
C LEU A 37 -5.36 4.34 -1.15
N ARG A 38 -5.65 3.69 -2.28
CA ARG A 38 -6.98 3.16 -2.58
C ARG A 38 -7.37 2.00 -1.68
N THR A 39 -6.42 1.16 -1.29
CA THR A 39 -6.62 0.09 -0.30
C THR A 39 -6.94 0.68 1.07
N ASN A 40 -6.19 1.69 1.52
CA ASN A 40 -6.43 2.38 2.79
C ASN A 40 -7.78 3.11 2.81
N LEU A 41 -8.22 3.72 1.71
CA LEU A 41 -9.54 4.36 1.62
C LEU A 41 -10.72 3.40 1.87
N LYS A 42 -10.51 2.08 1.79
CA LYS A 42 -11.54 1.06 2.11
C LYS A 42 -11.56 0.65 3.58
N ASP A 43 -10.63 1.15 4.40
CA ASP A 43 -10.62 0.86 5.83
C ASP A 43 -11.90 1.44 6.49
N PRO A 44 -12.63 0.64 7.27
CA PRO A 44 -13.81 1.10 8.02
C PRO A 44 -13.57 2.39 8.81
N ILE A 45 -12.37 2.59 9.37
CA ILE A 45 -12.02 3.79 10.13
C ILE A 45 -11.99 5.03 9.21
N ILE A 46 -11.37 4.92 8.03
CA ILE A 46 -11.28 6.03 7.07
C ILE A 46 -12.66 6.38 6.50
N VAL A 47 -13.49 5.36 6.23
CA VAL A 47 -14.87 5.57 5.76
C VAL A 47 -15.68 6.39 6.78
N ILE A 48 -15.61 6.07 8.07
CA ILE A 48 -16.31 6.81 9.13
C ILE A 48 -15.85 8.29 9.16
N LEU A 49 -14.55 8.52 8.99
CA LEU A 49 -14.00 9.88 8.96
C LEU A 49 -14.50 10.68 7.75
N ILE A 50 -14.52 10.08 6.56
CA ILE A 50 -15.06 10.73 5.35
C ILE A 50 -16.54 11.09 5.53
N VAL A 51 -17.34 10.22 6.15
CA VAL A 51 -18.76 10.51 6.45
C VAL A 51 -18.88 11.66 7.45
N ALA A 52 -18.07 11.67 8.52
CA ALA A 52 -18.05 12.77 9.49
C ALA A 52 -17.69 14.11 8.83
N LEU A 53 -16.70 14.10 7.92
CA LEU A 53 -16.33 15.27 7.12
C LEU A 53 -17.50 15.75 6.25
N ALA A 54 -18.17 14.85 5.54
CA ALA A 54 -19.31 15.18 4.68
C ALA A 54 -20.46 15.82 5.47
N VAL A 55 -20.82 15.27 6.63
CA VAL A 55 -21.85 15.82 7.51
C VAL A 55 -21.47 17.23 7.99
N THR A 56 -20.20 17.43 8.37
CA THR A 56 -19.73 18.71 8.88
C THR A 56 -19.71 19.78 7.80
N VAL A 57 -19.23 19.45 6.59
CA VAL A 57 -19.27 20.35 5.43
C VAL A 57 -20.71 20.70 5.07
N PHE A 58 -21.62 19.74 5.11
CA PHE A 58 -23.04 19.98 4.87
C PHE A 58 -23.66 20.95 5.89
N LEU A 59 -23.40 20.76 7.19
CA LEU A 59 -23.88 21.65 8.24
C LEU A 59 -23.27 23.06 8.14
N ALA A 60 -21.99 23.16 7.77
CA ALA A 60 -21.32 24.43 7.53
C ALA A 60 -21.89 25.16 6.29
N ALA A 61 -22.17 24.43 5.21
CA ALA A 61 -22.80 24.99 4.00
C ALA A 61 -24.22 25.51 4.27
N MET A 62 -24.95 24.91 5.21
CA MET A 62 -26.26 25.38 5.66
C MET A 62 -26.20 26.53 6.67
N GLY A 63 -25.00 26.95 7.11
CA GLY A 63 -24.82 28.04 8.07
C GLY A 63 -25.14 27.67 9.53
N PHE A 64 -25.35 26.38 9.82
CA PHE A 64 -25.59 25.89 11.19
C PHE A 64 -24.30 25.69 11.99
N ALA A 65 -23.15 25.63 11.32
CA ALA A 65 -21.85 25.46 11.94
C ALA A 65 -20.86 26.54 11.45
N PRO A 66 -20.03 27.11 12.32
CA PRO A 66 -18.94 27.98 11.90
C PRO A 66 -17.95 27.23 11.00
N TRP A 67 -17.42 27.92 10.00
CA TRP A 67 -16.47 27.33 9.03
C TRP A 67 -15.22 26.71 9.67
N TYR A 68 -14.82 27.15 10.86
CA TYR A 68 -13.68 26.61 11.61
C TYR A 68 -13.94 25.23 12.23
N GLU A 69 -15.19 24.87 12.54
CA GLU A 69 -15.54 23.50 12.99
C GLU A 69 -15.38 22.49 11.85
N GLY A 70 -15.79 22.88 10.63
CA GLY A 70 -15.52 22.13 9.39
C GLY A 70 -14.03 21.93 9.13
N LEU A 71 -13.22 22.95 9.41
CA LEU A 71 -11.78 22.91 9.24
C LEU A 71 -11.11 21.91 10.21
N GLY A 72 -11.56 21.86 11.47
CA GLY A 72 -11.04 20.94 12.49
C GLY A 72 -11.28 19.47 12.14
N ILE A 73 -12.47 19.16 11.63
CA ILE A 73 -12.82 17.80 11.19
C ILE A 73 -12.06 17.42 9.91
N ALA A 74 -11.93 18.34 8.95
CA ALA A 74 -11.10 18.14 7.77
C ALA A 74 -9.64 17.81 8.14
N PHE A 75 -9.08 18.53 9.11
CA PHE A 75 -7.73 18.29 9.60
C PHE A 75 -7.58 16.91 10.26
N ALA A 76 -8.53 16.51 11.10
CA ALA A 76 -8.54 15.19 11.73
C ALA A 76 -8.59 14.04 10.71
N VAL A 77 -9.40 14.18 9.64
CA VAL A 77 -9.50 13.19 8.56
C VAL A 77 -8.19 13.08 7.78
N VAL A 78 -7.61 14.23 7.39
CA VAL A 78 -6.33 14.26 6.67
C VAL A 78 -5.23 13.61 7.52
N MET A 79 -5.12 13.97 8.80
CA MET A 79 -4.13 13.37 9.69
C MET A 79 -4.30 11.85 9.83
N ALA A 80 -5.53 11.36 10.02
CA ALA A 80 -5.78 9.93 10.14
C ALA A 80 -5.40 9.17 8.86
N THR A 81 -5.73 9.71 7.68
CA THR A 81 -5.35 9.08 6.40
C THR A 81 -3.83 9.06 6.18
N LEU A 82 -3.12 10.11 6.58
CA LEU A 82 -1.66 10.19 6.47
C LEU A 82 -0.96 9.23 7.43
N ILE A 83 -1.43 9.13 8.69
CA ILE A 83 -0.91 8.20 9.68
C ILE A 83 -1.14 6.75 9.23
N ALA A 84 -2.34 6.43 8.74
CA ALA A 84 -2.65 5.09 8.24
C ALA A 84 -1.80 4.71 7.02
N THR A 85 -1.54 5.66 6.11
CA THR A 85 -0.73 5.41 4.89
C THR A 85 0.77 5.29 5.18
N TRP A 86 1.27 5.86 6.27
CA TRP A 86 2.68 5.74 6.67
C TRP A 86 3.02 4.37 7.30
N SER A 87 2.01 3.60 7.72
CA SER A 87 2.19 2.24 8.25
C SER A 87 2.28 1.18 7.16
#